data_AF-A0A7X1GJQ0-F1
#
_entry.id   AF-A0A7X1GJQ0-F1
#
_cell.length_a   1.000
_cell.length_b   1.000
_cell.length_c   1.000
_cell.angle_alpha   90.00
_cell.angle_beta   90.00
_cell.angle_gamma   90.00
#
_symmetry.space_group_name_H-M   'P 1'
#
loop_
_entity.id
_entity.type
_entity.pdbx_description
1 polymer ?
#
loop_
_entity_poly.entity_id
_entity_poly.type
_entity_poly.pdbx_seq_one_letter_code
_entity_poly.pdbx_strand_id
1 'polypeptide(L)'
;PAFYGLDIEYAYGMDDELPSGIRPPTWAFLLSDYWRDKLDLSREQVRTALAHPRISVTELHSGQWIELGEQPQLYPVEHGVPELPVLLNRLLKPIRYDDLGLLGFGQWDGDPNERFTDADSRRWMARFDADSDWPTPASRVNAPPALSTQSAPGTMAACFVAGMACPQAGWWFAVDQADSRRAFKQGETFPERLSDCGDTLLLWQRDPDQTPPEPARYANSHQPAPRAGRWEMALDRCVECEVLLN
;
A
#
# COMPACT_ATOMS: atom_id res chain seq x y z
N PRO A 1 15.46 -27.79 9.84
CA PRO A 1 16.04 -26.61 9.16
C PRO A 1 15.33 -25.34 9.67
N ALA A 2 16.05 -24.39 10.26
CA ALA A 2 15.44 -23.16 10.77
C ALA A 2 15.44 -22.07 9.69
N PHE A 3 14.30 -21.41 9.50
CA PHE A 3 14.19 -20.23 8.66
C PHE A 3 14.79 -19.03 9.40
N TYR A 4 15.68 -18.30 8.75
CA TYR A 4 16.38 -17.13 9.33
C TYR A 4 16.00 -15.80 8.63
N GLY A 5 14.91 -15.78 7.87
CA GLY A 5 14.35 -14.56 7.30
C GLY A 5 13.39 -13.86 8.27
N LEU A 6 13.27 -12.54 8.17
CA LEU A 6 12.23 -11.78 8.85
C LEU A 6 11.01 -11.73 7.93
N ASP A 7 9.96 -12.49 8.26
CA ASP A 7 8.68 -12.39 7.57
C ASP A 7 7.70 -11.59 8.43
N ILE A 8 7.24 -10.47 7.90
CA ILE A 8 6.31 -9.55 8.60
C ILE A 8 4.86 -9.86 8.25
N GLU A 9 4.61 -10.78 7.31
CA GLU A 9 3.28 -11.23 6.93
C GLU A 9 3.04 -12.65 7.48
N TYR A 10 2.24 -12.72 8.55
CA TYR A 10 1.55 -13.91 9.05
C TYR A 10 2.44 -15.11 9.51
N ALA A 11 2.56 -15.27 10.83
CA ALA A 11 3.30 -16.37 11.48
C ALA A 11 2.75 -17.81 11.24
N TYR A 12 1.66 -17.99 10.48
CA TYR A 12 0.92 -19.26 10.37
C TYR A 12 0.68 -19.76 8.94
N GLY A 13 1.24 -19.10 7.91
CA GLY A 13 0.87 -19.38 6.51
C GLY A 13 1.87 -20.17 5.67
N MET A 14 3.14 -20.25 6.07
CA MET A 14 4.16 -20.93 5.28
C MET A 14 4.65 -22.19 6.00
N ASP A 15 4.03 -23.32 5.69
CA ASP A 15 4.55 -24.66 6.04
C ASP A 15 5.88 -24.87 5.32
N ASP A 16 6.94 -25.25 6.06
CA ASP A 16 8.21 -25.90 5.64
C ASP A 16 8.92 -25.52 4.31
N GLU A 17 8.49 -24.49 3.58
CA GLU A 17 8.93 -24.16 2.22
C GLU A 17 9.98 -23.04 2.20
N LEU A 18 9.89 -22.09 3.15
CA LEU A 18 10.88 -21.06 3.40
C LEU A 18 12.32 -21.54 3.72
N PRO A 19 12.60 -22.74 4.28
CA PRO A 19 13.96 -23.28 4.33
C PRO A 19 14.56 -23.62 2.95
N SER A 20 13.75 -23.66 1.89
CA SER A 20 14.17 -24.13 0.55
C SER A 20 14.78 -23.02 -0.33
N GLY A 21 14.67 -21.74 0.06
CA GLY A 21 15.30 -20.65 -0.68
C GLY A 21 14.96 -19.26 -0.13
N ILE A 22 15.30 -18.24 -0.90
CA ILE A 22 15.00 -16.83 -0.57
C ILE A 22 13.92 -16.25 -1.49
N ARG A 23 13.33 -15.13 -1.09
CA ARG A 23 12.38 -14.35 -1.88
C ARG A 23 13.09 -13.55 -2.99
N PRO A 24 12.38 -13.14 -4.06
CA PRO A 24 12.89 -12.21 -5.07
C PRO A 24 13.29 -10.87 -4.43
N PRO A 25 14.14 -10.08 -5.11
CA PRO A 25 14.64 -8.83 -4.55
C PRO A 25 13.53 -7.81 -4.31
N THR A 26 13.66 -7.12 -3.17
CA THR A 26 12.93 -5.92 -2.76
C THR A 26 13.88 -4.72 -2.77
N TRP A 27 13.38 -3.52 -2.44
CA TRP A 27 14.22 -2.32 -2.37
C TRP A 27 15.43 -2.50 -1.44
N ALA A 28 15.22 -3.08 -0.26
CA ALA A 28 16.28 -3.44 0.65
C ALA A 28 16.26 -4.95 0.92
N PHE A 29 17.44 -5.56 1.01
CA PHE A 29 17.61 -7.00 1.11
C PHE A 29 18.82 -7.36 1.99
N LEU A 30 18.62 -8.28 2.94
CA LEU A 30 19.69 -8.85 3.75
C LEU A 30 20.17 -10.16 3.13
N LEU A 31 21.37 -10.15 2.54
CA LEU A 31 22.06 -11.37 2.14
C LEU A 31 22.91 -11.88 3.31
N SER A 32 22.35 -12.79 4.11
CA SER A 32 23.10 -13.47 5.19
C SER A 32 24.28 -14.29 4.63
N ASP A 33 25.34 -14.47 5.41
CA ASP A 33 26.47 -15.31 5.01
C ASP A 33 26.05 -16.75 4.67
N TYR A 34 25.07 -17.30 5.41
CA TYR A 34 24.53 -18.63 5.14
C TYR A 34 23.96 -18.77 3.72
N TRP A 35 23.20 -17.79 3.25
CA TRP A 35 22.65 -17.79 1.88
C TRP A 35 23.70 -17.39 0.84
N ARG A 36 24.64 -16.50 1.18
CA ARG A 36 25.78 -16.16 0.32
C ARG A 36 26.65 -17.38 0.04
N ASP A 37 26.93 -18.20 1.04
CA ASP A 37 27.77 -19.40 0.88
C ASP A 37 27.14 -20.39 -0.10
N LYS A 38 25.81 -20.47 -0.18
CA LYS A 38 25.10 -21.28 -1.19
C LYS A 38 25.26 -20.77 -2.62
N LEU A 39 25.64 -19.49 -2.81
CA LEU A 39 25.99 -18.92 -4.11
C LEU A 39 27.44 -19.19 -4.51
N ASP A 40 28.27 -19.70 -3.60
CA ASP A 40 29.72 -19.86 -3.79
C ASP A 40 30.41 -18.52 -4.16
N LEU A 41 29.94 -17.41 -3.58
CA LEU A 41 30.49 -16.07 -3.80
C LEU A 41 31.06 -15.51 -2.51
N SER A 42 32.25 -14.92 -2.57
CA SER A 42 32.76 -14.07 -1.49
C SER A 42 31.98 -12.75 -1.38
N ARG A 43 32.06 -12.09 -0.23
CA ARG A 43 31.45 -10.77 -0.01
C ARG A 43 31.94 -9.73 -1.03
N GLU A 44 33.20 -9.79 -1.44
CA GLU A 44 33.78 -8.89 -2.45
C GLU A 44 33.25 -9.18 -3.86
N GLN A 45 33.03 -10.46 -4.20
CA GLN A 45 32.39 -10.82 -5.46
C GLN A 45 30.94 -10.34 -5.53
N VAL A 46 30.20 -10.39 -4.40
CA VAL A 46 28.85 -9.80 -4.32
C VAL A 46 28.90 -8.29 -4.58
N ARG A 47 29.83 -7.57 -3.93
CA ARG A 47 30.02 -6.13 -4.16
C ARG A 47 30.37 -5.81 -5.61
N THR A 48 31.24 -6.62 -6.22
CA THR A 48 31.65 -6.45 -7.62
C THR A 48 30.49 -6.73 -8.58
N ALA A 49 29.70 -7.78 -8.33
CA ALA A 49 28.54 -8.12 -9.15
C ALA A 49 27.42 -7.07 -9.07
N LEU A 50 27.32 -6.37 -7.93
CA LEU A 50 26.36 -5.29 -7.68
C LEU A 50 26.98 -3.90 -7.81
N ALA A 51 28.14 -3.78 -8.48
CA ALA A 51 28.82 -2.50 -8.68
C ALA A 51 27.99 -1.58 -9.57
N HIS A 52 27.14 -0.78 -8.92
CA HIS A 52 26.24 0.15 -9.57
C HIS A 52 26.15 1.43 -8.70
N PRO A 53 26.24 2.65 -9.27
CA PRO A 53 26.33 3.90 -8.50
C PRO A 53 25.13 4.17 -7.58
N ARG A 54 23.96 3.59 -7.91
CA ARG A 54 22.73 3.67 -7.12
C ARG A 54 22.56 2.53 -6.09
N ILE A 55 23.41 1.52 -6.07
CA ILE A 55 23.28 0.39 -5.13
C ILE A 55 24.23 0.61 -3.95
N SER A 56 23.68 0.53 -2.73
CA SER A 56 24.47 0.56 -1.51
C SER A 56 24.65 -0.87 -0.99
N VAL A 57 25.86 -1.22 -0.54
CA VAL A 57 26.15 -2.49 0.12
C VAL A 57 26.87 -2.20 1.42
N THR A 58 26.17 -2.45 2.54
CA THR A 58 26.65 -2.25 3.90
C THR A 58 27.06 -3.60 4.50
N GLU A 59 28.29 -3.67 5.00
CA GLU A 59 28.81 -4.87 5.65
C GLU A 59 28.23 -5.02 7.06
N LEU A 60 27.68 -6.19 7.35
CA LEU A 60 27.20 -6.58 8.68
C LEU A 60 28.01 -7.77 9.20
N HIS A 61 27.89 -8.04 10.50
CA HIS A 61 28.58 -9.18 11.12
C HIS A 61 28.13 -10.53 10.52
N SER A 62 26.85 -10.66 10.14
CA SER A 62 26.22 -11.91 9.67
C SER A 62 25.81 -11.90 8.19
N GLY A 63 26.27 -10.91 7.41
CA GLY A 63 25.94 -10.80 5.99
C GLY A 63 26.15 -9.40 5.43
N GLN A 64 25.49 -9.11 4.31
CA GLN A 64 25.53 -7.84 3.60
C GLN A 64 24.10 -7.29 3.45
N TRP A 65 23.90 -6.04 3.87
CA TRP A 65 22.67 -5.29 3.62
C TRP A 65 22.78 -4.54 2.29
N ILE A 66 21.84 -4.78 1.38
CA ILE A 66 21.86 -4.28 0.00
C ILE A 66 20.63 -3.40 -0.21
N GLU A 67 20.83 -2.16 -0.65
CA GLU A 67 19.74 -1.22 -1.00
C GLU A 67 19.80 -0.82 -2.47
N LEU A 68 18.64 -0.82 -3.12
CA LEU A 68 18.47 -0.55 -4.54
C LEU A 68 18.00 0.89 -4.77
N GLY A 69 18.93 1.84 -4.79
CA GLY A 69 18.62 3.27 -4.90
C GLY A 69 18.33 3.92 -3.55
N GLU A 70 18.23 5.24 -3.55
CA GLU A 70 18.09 6.06 -2.33
C GLU A 70 16.76 5.84 -1.58
N GLN A 71 15.72 5.40 -2.28
CA GLN A 71 14.38 5.21 -1.71
C GLN A 71 13.64 4.04 -2.36
N PRO A 72 12.71 3.39 -1.64
CA PRO A 72 11.86 2.36 -2.21
C PRO A 72 11.02 2.93 -3.35
N GLN A 73 10.92 2.15 -4.43
CA GLN A 73 10.14 2.49 -5.61
C GLN A 73 9.16 1.36 -5.91
N LEU A 74 7.95 1.72 -6.35
CA LEU A 74 6.92 0.76 -6.76
C LEU A 74 7.12 0.22 -8.18
N TYR A 75 8.13 0.70 -8.89
CA TYR A 75 8.48 0.35 -10.27
C TYR A 75 7.24 0.22 -11.19
N PRO A 76 6.57 1.34 -11.50
CA PRO A 76 5.40 1.35 -12.37
C PRO A 76 5.65 0.65 -13.71
N VAL A 77 4.63 -0.05 -14.22
CA VAL A 77 4.73 -0.85 -15.45
C VAL A 77 5.04 -0.01 -16.69
N GLU A 78 4.67 1.27 -16.64
CA GLU A 78 4.94 2.30 -17.66
C GLU A 78 6.42 2.74 -17.76
N HIS A 79 7.25 2.31 -16.82
CA HIS A 79 8.69 2.55 -16.83
C HIS A 79 9.48 1.30 -17.23
N GLY A 80 8.78 0.24 -17.66
CA GLY A 80 9.38 -1.02 -18.07
C GLY A 80 9.93 -1.83 -16.89
N VAL A 81 10.83 -2.76 -17.20
CA VAL A 81 11.44 -3.62 -16.17
C VAL A 81 12.52 -2.82 -15.43
N PRO A 82 12.47 -2.75 -14.09
CA PRO A 82 13.43 -1.96 -13.34
C PRO A 82 14.81 -2.62 -13.32
N GLU A 83 15.83 -1.82 -13.65
CA GLU A 83 17.21 -2.28 -13.80
C GLU A 83 17.82 -2.83 -12.51
N LEU A 84 17.67 -2.12 -11.38
CA LEU A 84 18.36 -2.48 -10.12
C LEU A 84 17.84 -3.79 -9.54
N PRO A 85 16.52 -4.04 -9.46
CA PRO A 85 16.02 -5.35 -9.04
C PRO A 85 16.42 -6.47 -10.01
N VAL A 86 16.49 -6.22 -11.32
CA VAL A 86 17.00 -7.20 -12.30
C VAL A 86 18.45 -7.57 -12.04
N LEU A 87 19.29 -6.59 -11.69
CA LEU A 87 20.70 -6.84 -11.37
C LEU A 87 20.84 -7.72 -10.12
N LEU A 88 20.13 -7.38 -9.04
CA LEU A 88 20.14 -8.18 -7.82
C LEU A 88 19.51 -9.56 -8.04
N ASN A 89 18.42 -9.64 -8.81
CA ASN A 89 17.74 -10.89 -9.13
C ASN A 89 18.66 -11.88 -9.84
N ARG A 90 19.50 -11.41 -10.79
CA ARG A 90 20.49 -12.25 -11.47
C ARG A 90 21.46 -12.93 -10.49
N LEU A 91 21.85 -12.24 -9.43
CA LEU A 91 22.71 -12.79 -8.37
C LEU A 91 21.96 -13.78 -7.48
N LEU A 92 20.70 -13.49 -7.13
CA LEU A 92 19.91 -14.28 -6.19
C LEU A 92 19.21 -15.49 -6.81
N LYS A 93 19.00 -15.51 -8.13
CA LYS A 93 18.23 -16.56 -8.84
C LYS A 93 18.65 -18.00 -8.49
N PRO A 94 19.94 -18.36 -8.34
CA PRO A 94 20.33 -19.74 -8.02
C PRO A 94 19.86 -20.24 -6.64
N ILE A 95 19.56 -19.33 -5.70
CA ILE A 95 19.13 -19.65 -4.34
C ILE A 95 17.68 -19.21 -4.06
N ARG A 96 16.99 -18.67 -5.06
CA ARG A 96 15.60 -18.22 -4.94
C ARG A 96 14.65 -19.40 -4.90
N TYR A 97 13.67 -19.35 -4.01
CA TYR A 97 12.55 -20.30 -4.03
C TYR A 97 11.42 -19.71 -4.87
N ASP A 98 11.04 -20.41 -5.94
CA ASP A 98 10.08 -19.89 -6.92
C ASP A 98 8.61 -20.19 -6.57
N ASP A 99 8.35 -21.09 -5.63
CA ASP A 99 7.01 -21.65 -5.37
C ASP A 99 6.45 -21.26 -4.00
N LEU A 100 6.33 -19.95 -3.73
CA LEU A 100 5.89 -19.42 -2.42
C LEU A 100 4.37 -19.48 -2.16
N GLY A 101 3.58 -20.05 -3.07
CA GLY A 101 2.13 -20.18 -2.87
C GLY A 101 1.41 -18.85 -2.55
N LEU A 102 1.74 -17.76 -3.25
CA LEU A 102 1.19 -16.41 -3.04
C LEU A 102 -0.29 -16.30 -3.46
N LEU A 103 -1.16 -17.09 -2.85
CA LEU A 103 -2.57 -17.24 -3.23
C LEU A 103 -3.47 -16.27 -2.46
N GLY A 104 -4.43 -15.67 -3.16
CA GLY A 104 -5.52 -14.91 -2.54
C GLY A 104 -6.57 -15.83 -1.90
N PHE A 105 -7.22 -15.38 -0.82
CA PHE A 105 -8.20 -16.18 -0.07
C PHE A 105 -9.47 -16.58 -0.88
N GLY A 106 -10.17 -17.62 -0.39
CA GLY A 106 -11.19 -18.46 -1.05
C GLY A 106 -12.36 -17.77 -1.79
N GLN A 107 -12.94 -18.48 -2.76
CA GLN A 107 -13.99 -18.01 -3.65
C GLN A 107 -15.33 -18.07 -2.94
N TRP A 108 -16.10 -17.00 -3.09
CA TRP A 108 -17.53 -17.01 -2.81
C TRP A 108 -18.27 -16.97 -4.15
N ASP A 109 -19.45 -17.59 -4.21
CA ASP A 109 -20.22 -17.69 -5.45
C ASP A 109 -20.53 -16.28 -5.98
N GLY A 110 -20.08 -16.01 -7.21
CA GLY A 110 -20.25 -14.72 -7.87
C GLY A 110 -19.11 -13.72 -7.71
N ASP A 111 -17.96 -14.11 -7.15
CA ASP A 111 -16.76 -13.26 -7.06
C ASP A 111 -16.30 -12.78 -8.46
N PRO A 112 -16.35 -11.46 -8.76
CA PRO A 112 -16.00 -10.92 -10.07
C PRO A 112 -14.48 -10.71 -10.24
N ASN A 113 -13.68 -10.96 -9.20
CA ASN A 113 -12.25 -10.67 -9.22
C ASN A 113 -11.43 -11.81 -9.84
N GLU A 114 -10.51 -11.45 -10.73
CA GLU A 114 -9.50 -12.39 -11.24
C GLU A 114 -8.54 -12.75 -10.10
N ARG A 115 -8.35 -14.06 -9.87
CA ARG A 115 -7.54 -14.56 -8.76
C ARG A 115 -6.10 -14.77 -9.20
N PHE A 116 -5.20 -14.49 -8.28
CA PHE A 116 -3.81 -14.90 -8.41
C PHE A 116 -3.72 -16.41 -8.27
N THR A 117 -3.44 -17.11 -9.37
CA THR A 117 -3.28 -18.57 -9.39
C THR A 117 -1.85 -18.97 -9.02
N ASP A 118 -1.59 -20.26 -8.82
CA ASP A 118 -0.21 -20.78 -8.67
C ASP A 118 0.67 -20.40 -9.87
N ALA A 119 0.10 -20.41 -11.08
CA ALA A 119 0.80 -19.99 -12.28
C ALA A 119 1.17 -18.50 -12.24
N ASP A 120 0.24 -17.64 -11.79
CA ASP A 120 0.51 -16.20 -11.64
C ASP A 120 1.51 -15.92 -10.52
N SER A 121 1.44 -16.67 -9.43
CA SER A 121 2.43 -16.65 -8.35
C SER A 121 3.84 -16.89 -8.88
N ARG A 122 4.06 -17.97 -9.63
CA ARG A 122 5.36 -18.26 -10.24
C ARG A 122 5.81 -17.19 -11.23
N ARG A 123 4.90 -16.67 -12.06
CA ARG A 123 5.21 -15.60 -13.02
C ARG A 123 5.61 -14.31 -12.31
N TRP A 124 4.93 -13.95 -11.23
CA TRP A 124 5.27 -12.79 -10.42
C TRP A 124 6.60 -12.96 -9.69
N MET A 125 6.90 -14.17 -9.21
CA MET A 125 8.20 -14.51 -8.64
C MET A 125 9.32 -14.35 -9.65
N ALA A 126 9.07 -14.77 -10.90
CA ALA A 126 9.98 -14.65 -12.03
C ALA A 126 10.00 -13.27 -12.70
N ARG A 127 9.31 -12.25 -12.16
CA ARG A 127 9.12 -10.96 -12.85
C ARG A 127 10.41 -10.24 -13.31
N PHE A 128 11.53 -10.49 -12.62
CA PHE A 128 12.85 -9.92 -12.94
C PHE A 128 13.80 -10.89 -13.63
N ASP A 129 13.31 -12.08 -14.03
CA ASP A 129 14.08 -13.06 -14.80
C ASP A 129 14.23 -12.58 -16.25
N ALA A 130 15.28 -13.04 -16.95
CA ALA A 130 15.58 -12.58 -18.30
C ALA A 130 14.51 -12.97 -19.34
N ASP A 131 13.81 -14.08 -19.08
CA ASP A 131 12.71 -14.66 -19.85
C ASP A 131 11.33 -14.33 -19.25
N SER A 132 11.27 -13.38 -18.31
CA SER A 132 10.03 -12.94 -17.66
C SER A 132 9.01 -12.39 -18.66
N ASP A 133 7.82 -12.97 -18.65
CA ASP A 133 6.64 -12.45 -19.35
C ASP A 133 5.78 -11.53 -18.46
N TRP A 134 6.24 -11.19 -17.24
CA TRP A 134 5.48 -10.45 -16.24
C TRP A 134 5.93 -8.98 -16.05
N PRO A 135 5.01 -8.00 -16.08
CA PRO A 135 3.64 -8.14 -16.56
C PRO A 135 3.63 -8.34 -18.09
N THR A 136 2.50 -8.77 -18.66
CA THR A 136 2.41 -9.17 -20.07
C THR A 136 2.98 -8.09 -21.00
N PRO A 137 3.62 -8.44 -22.13
CA PRO A 137 4.22 -7.44 -23.03
C PRO A 137 3.27 -6.29 -23.44
N ALA A 138 1.97 -6.56 -23.56
CA ALA A 138 0.95 -5.55 -23.86
C ALA A 138 0.77 -4.50 -22.74
N SER A 139 1.07 -4.86 -21.49
CA SER A 139 1.02 -3.96 -20.32
C SER A 139 2.34 -3.23 -20.04
N ARG A 140 3.46 -3.69 -20.63
CA ARG A 140 4.76 -3.02 -20.53
C ARG A 140 4.78 -1.79 -21.45
N VAL A 141 4.19 -0.69 -21.01
CA VAL A 141 4.29 0.57 -21.75
C VAL A 141 5.70 1.12 -21.51
N ASN A 142 6.61 1.11 -22.48
CA ASN A 142 7.80 1.96 -22.39
C ASN A 142 7.37 3.36 -22.82
N ALA A 143 6.73 4.12 -21.92
CA ALA A 143 6.46 5.51 -22.22
C ALA A 143 7.82 6.23 -22.33
N PRO A 144 8.11 6.96 -23.42
CA PRO A 144 9.23 7.89 -23.42
C PRO A 144 9.11 8.77 -22.16
N PRO A 145 10.20 9.18 -21.51
CA PRO A 145 10.10 10.13 -20.41
C PRO A 145 9.39 11.35 -20.97
N ALA A 146 8.11 11.50 -20.62
CA ALA A 146 7.40 12.72 -20.93
C ALA A 146 8.22 13.80 -20.24
N LEU A 147 8.76 14.73 -21.03
CA LEU A 147 9.20 16.02 -20.53
C LEU A 147 8.08 16.50 -19.63
N SER A 148 8.32 16.42 -18.32
CA SER A 148 7.35 16.72 -17.28
C SER A 148 7.19 18.23 -17.21
N THR A 149 6.53 18.77 -18.22
CA THR A 149 5.85 20.06 -18.23
C THR A 149 4.38 19.79 -18.48
N GLN A 150 3.81 19.03 -17.56
CA GLN A 150 2.41 19.08 -17.14
C GLN A 150 2.26 18.07 -16.03
N SER A 151 2.20 18.59 -14.81
CA SER A 151 1.66 17.91 -13.65
C SER A 151 0.29 17.34 -14.04
N ALA A 152 0.24 16.04 -14.31
CA ALA A 152 -0.97 15.28 -14.08
C ALA A 152 -1.43 15.61 -12.64
N PRO A 153 -2.73 15.83 -12.39
CA PRO A 153 -3.21 16.07 -11.03
C PRO A 153 -2.74 14.87 -10.20
N GLY A 154 -1.80 15.16 -9.29
CA GLY A 154 -1.01 14.13 -8.65
C GLY A 154 -1.90 13.06 -8.05
N THR A 155 -1.41 11.82 -8.06
CA THR A 155 -1.78 10.84 -7.04
C THR A 155 -1.57 11.54 -5.71
N MET A 156 -2.64 12.13 -5.20
CA MET A 156 -2.64 12.82 -3.93
C MET A 156 -2.14 11.83 -2.90
N ALA A 157 -1.14 12.22 -2.10
CA ALA A 157 -0.80 11.46 -0.92
C ALA A 157 -2.12 11.13 -0.20
N ALA A 158 -2.44 9.84 -0.05
CA ALA A 158 -3.76 9.43 0.41
C ALA A 158 -4.03 9.87 1.86
N CYS A 159 -3.00 10.32 2.58
CA CYS A 159 -3.06 10.77 3.95
C CYS A 159 -2.26 12.08 4.13
N PHE A 160 -2.82 13.02 4.89
CA PHE A 160 -2.21 14.29 5.26
C PHE A 160 -2.09 14.37 6.78
N VAL A 161 -0.94 14.81 7.26
CA VAL A 161 -0.71 15.10 8.68
C VAL A 161 -1.53 16.31 9.11
N ALA A 162 -2.09 16.27 10.32
CA ALA A 162 -2.71 17.43 10.93
C ALA A 162 -1.74 18.63 11.01
N GLY A 163 -2.29 19.85 10.96
CA GLY A 163 -1.51 21.08 10.83
C GLY A 163 -1.16 21.46 9.39
N MET A 164 -1.31 20.57 8.41
CA MET A 164 -1.17 20.91 6.99
C MET A 164 -2.43 21.59 6.42
N ALA A 165 -2.23 22.47 5.43
CA ALA A 165 -3.33 23.05 4.67
C ALA A 165 -3.98 22.00 3.76
N CYS A 166 -5.31 21.96 3.78
CA CYS A 166 -6.11 21.04 2.98
C CYS A 166 -5.84 21.32 1.49
N PRO A 167 -5.35 20.34 0.73
CA PRO A 167 -4.93 20.57 -0.64
C PRO A 167 -6.10 20.71 -1.61
N GLN A 168 -7.26 20.13 -1.27
CA GLN A 168 -8.47 20.13 -2.08
C GLN A 168 -9.72 20.14 -1.21
N ALA A 169 -10.71 20.96 -1.59
CA ALA A 169 -12.00 20.97 -0.92
C ALA A 169 -12.70 19.60 -1.03
N GLY A 170 -13.39 19.19 0.03
CA GLY A 170 -14.11 17.92 0.06
C GLY A 170 -14.35 17.39 1.46
N TRP A 171 -14.90 16.20 1.55
CA TRP A 171 -15.06 15.45 2.80
C TRP A 171 -13.78 14.67 3.13
N TRP A 172 -13.33 14.82 4.36
CA TRP A 172 -12.15 14.17 4.92
C TRP A 172 -12.50 13.58 6.29
N PHE A 173 -11.81 12.53 6.69
CA PHE A 173 -11.94 11.92 8.02
C PHE A 173 -10.55 11.64 8.61
N ALA A 174 -10.47 11.58 9.94
CA ALA A 174 -9.27 11.20 10.66
C ALA A 174 -9.22 9.67 10.81
N VAL A 175 -8.11 9.04 10.42
CA VAL A 175 -7.97 7.58 10.34
C VAL A 175 -8.15 6.88 11.70
N ASP A 176 -7.80 7.57 12.79
CA ASP A 176 -7.83 7.03 14.16
C ASP A 176 -9.01 7.55 15.00
N GLN A 177 -10.05 8.12 14.35
CA GLN A 177 -11.19 8.65 15.08
C GLN A 177 -12.53 8.42 14.37
N ALA A 178 -13.41 7.69 15.07
CA ALA A 178 -14.80 7.53 14.66
C ALA A 178 -15.53 8.88 14.60
N ASP A 179 -16.46 9.02 13.66
CA ASP A 179 -17.30 10.22 13.47
C ASP A 179 -16.53 11.54 13.25
N SER A 180 -15.27 11.45 12.80
CA SER A 180 -14.41 12.61 12.50
C SER A 180 -14.62 13.21 11.09
N ARG A 181 -15.54 12.63 10.30
CA ARG A 181 -15.82 13.03 8.92
C ARG A 181 -16.36 14.46 8.86
N ARG A 182 -15.66 15.34 8.13
CA ARG A 182 -16.07 16.73 7.94
C ARG A 182 -15.63 17.30 6.59
N ALA A 183 -16.33 18.33 6.15
CA ALA A 183 -16.00 19.06 4.94
C ALA A 183 -14.91 20.10 5.23
N PHE A 184 -13.86 20.12 4.41
CA PHE A 184 -12.82 21.14 4.40
C PHE A 184 -12.85 21.93 3.09
N LYS A 185 -12.46 23.20 3.15
CA LYS A 185 -12.16 24.01 1.97
C LYS A 185 -10.69 23.89 1.62
N GLN A 186 -10.37 24.08 0.34
CA GLN A 186 -8.98 24.17 -0.10
C GLN A 186 -8.27 25.31 0.65
N GLY A 187 -7.08 25.01 1.21
CA GLY A 187 -6.28 25.93 2.03
C GLY A 187 -6.64 25.92 3.52
N GLU A 188 -7.70 25.24 3.94
CA GLU A 188 -8.10 25.14 5.35
C GLU A 188 -7.18 24.17 6.11
N THR A 189 -6.67 24.56 7.28
CA THR A 189 -5.73 23.72 8.05
C THR A 189 -6.44 22.55 8.72
N PHE A 190 -5.89 21.35 8.58
CA PHE A 190 -6.35 20.18 9.31
C PHE A 190 -6.12 20.34 10.82
N PRO A 191 -7.11 20.10 11.68
CA PRO A 191 -6.97 20.31 13.13
C PRO A 191 -6.07 19.24 13.75
N GLU A 192 -5.18 19.67 14.66
CA GLU A 192 -4.19 18.84 15.35
C GLU A 192 -4.75 18.02 16.52
N ARG A 193 -5.88 18.44 17.09
CA ARG A 193 -6.53 17.74 18.19
C ARG A 193 -8.03 17.69 18.00
N LEU A 194 -8.57 16.48 18.04
CA LEU A 194 -10.01 16.23 18.11
C LEU A 194 -10.41 15.51 19.42
N SER A 195 -9.46 15.03 20.24
CA SER A 195 -9.69 14.48 21.59
C SER A 195 -8.39 14.44 22.42
N ASP A 196 -8.49 14.46 23.75
CA ASP A 196 -7.37 14.60 24.72
C ASP A 196 -6.53 13.32 24.96
N CYS A 197 -6.47 12.38 24.03
CA CYS A 197 -5.77 11.11 24.24
C CYS A 197 -4.54 10.98 23.33
N GLY A 198 -3.37 11.30 23.89
CA GLY A 198 -2.05 10.84 23.43
C GLY A 198 -1.41 11.60 22.27
N ASP A 199 -0.07 11.64 22.26
CA ASP A 199 0.78 12.19 21.19
C ASP A 199 0.81 11.27 19.94
N THR A 200 -0.36 10.84 19.47
CA THR A 200 -0.48 10.08 18.21
C THR A 200 -0.60 11.04 17.05
N LEU A 201 0.21 10.84 16.02
CA LEU A 201 0.21 11.67 14.81
C LEU A 201 -1.14 11.52 14.09
N LEU A 202 -1.97 12.57 14.10
CA LEU A 202 -3.31 12.51 13.53
C LEU A 202 -3.27 12.67 12.00
N LEU A 203 -3.72 11.63 11.29
CA LEU A 203 -3.73 11.57 9.83
C LEU A 203 -5.14 11.78 9.28
N TRP A 204 -5.27 12.68 8.32
CA TRP A 204 -6.47 12.98 7.57
C TRP A 204 -6.44 12.33 6.19
N GLN A 205 -7.50 11.60 5.86
CA GLN A 205 -7.69 10.98 4.57
C GLN A 205 -8.95 11.53 3.90
N ARG A 206 -8.89 11.69 2.58
CA ARG A 206 -10.06 12.12 1.80
C ARG A 206 -11.03 10.96 1.70
N ASP A 207 -12.28 11.21 2.04
CA ASP A 207 -13.33 10.20 1.92
C ASP A 207 -13.57 9.89 0.43
N PRO A 208 -13.56 8.62 -0.02
CA PRO A 208 -14.00 8.29 -1.37
C PRO A 208 -15.46 8.71 -1.61
N ASP A 209 -16.32 8.66 -0.58
CA ASP A 209 -17.67 9.20 -0.62
C ASP A 209 -17.66 10.70 -0.29
N GLN A 210 -18.02 11.53 -1.26
CA GLN A 210 -18.11 12.99 -1.12
C GLN A 210 -19.54 13.47 -0.90
N THR A 211 -20.48 12.55 -0.66
CA THR A 211 -21.87 12.88 -0.40
C THR A 211 -22.01 13.52 0.98
N PRO A 212 -22.70 14.66 1.12
CA PRO A 212 -23.02 15.20 2.43
C PRO A 212 -23.74 14.15 3.29
N PRO A 213 -23.45 14.06 4.60
CA PRO A 213 -24.17 13.13 5.46
C PRO A 213 -25.68 13.45 5.42
N GLU A 214 -26.51 12.39 5.39
CA GLU A 214 -27.96 12.58 5.44
C GLU A 214 -28.35 13.38 6.69
N PRO A 215 -29.31 14.32 6.59
CA PRO A 215 -29.83 15.01 7.76
C PRO A 215 -30.35 14.01 8.79
N ALA A 216 -30.15 14.31 10.08
CA ALA A 216 -30.55 13.42 11.17
C ALA A 216 -32.02 13.00 11.04
N ARG A 217 -32.30 11.72 11.29
CA ARG A 217 -33.67 11.18 11.26
C ARG A 217 -34.43 11.39 12.57
N TYR A 218 -33.78 11.99 13.56
CA TYR A 218 -34.29 12.26 14.89
C TYR A 218 -33.96 13.70 15.27
N ALA A 219 -34.82 14.32 16.07
CA ALA A 219 -34.61 15.64 16.65
C ALA A 219 -35.14 15.62 18.09
N ASN A 220 -34.55 16.42 18.98
CA ASN A 220 -35.09 16.59 20.31
C ASN A 220 -36.28 17.55 20.29
N SER A 221 -37.20 17.41 21.25
CA SER A 221 -38.30 18.35 21.43
C SER A 221 -37.77 19.78 21.54
N HIS A 222 -38.41 20.74 20.86
CA HIS A 222 -38.01 22.15 20.73
C HIS A 222 -36.81 22.46 19.81
N GLN A 223 -36.27 21.47 19.09
CA GLN A 223 -35.33 21.72 18.00
C GLN A 223 -36.07 21.76 16.66
N PRO A 224 -35.65 22.62 15.70
CA PRO A 224 -36.21 22.60 14.36
C PRO A 224 -35.95 21.24 13.69
N ALA A 225 -36.92 20.78 12.90
CA ALA A 225 -36.79 19.52 12.17
C ALA A 225 -35.62 19.61 11.17
N PRO A 226 -34.63 18.71 11.25
CA PRO A 226 -33.45 18.76 10.38
C PRO A 226 -33.73 18.42 8.91
N ARG A 227 -34.94 17.92 8.61
CA ARG A 227 -35.42 17.64 7.25
C ARG A 227 -36.93 17.78 7.15
N ALA A 228 -37.40 18.07 5.94
CA ALA A 228 -38.81 18.03 5.61
C ALA A 228 -39.36 16.59 5.69
N GLY A 229 -40.66 16.47 5.97
CA GLY A 229 -41.37 15.19 6.04
C GLY A 229 -42.25 15.06 7.27
N ARG A 230 -42.82 13.87 7.44
CA ARG A 230 -43.66 13.50 8.59
C ARG A 230 -42.78 13.09 9.77
N TRP A 231 -43.02 13.72 10.92
CA TRP A 231 -42.31 13.44 12.17
C TRP A 231 -43.28 12.88 13.20
N GLU A 232 -42.87 11.80 13.86
CA GLU A 232 -43.63 11.11 14.91
C GLU A 232 -42.84 11.17 16.23
N MET A 233 -43.52 11.46 17.35
CA MET A 233 -42.88 11.43 18.66
C MET A 233 -42.59 9.98 19.08
N ALA A 234 -41.33 9.68 19.40
CA ALA A 234 -40.88 8.33 19.74
C ALA A 234 -41.61 7.73 20.96
N LEU A 235 -42.01 8.56 21.92
CA LEU A 235 -42.69 8.14 23.16
C LEU A 235 -44.22 8.27 23.09
N ASP A 236 -44.77 8.93 22.06
CA ASP A 236 -46.21 9.16 21.93
C ASP A 236 -46.61 9.22 20.45
N ARG A 237 -46.85 8.05 19.85
CA ARG A 237 -47.11 7.89 18.40
C ARG A 237 -48.43 8.50 17.93
N CYS A 238 -49.18 9.17 18.80
CA CYS A 238 -50.44 9.83 18.46
C CYS A 238 -50.27 11.30 18.04
N VAL A 239 -49.05 11.84 18.10
CA VAL A 239 -48.75 13.22 17.67
C VAL A 239 -47.88 13.19 16.43
N GLU A 240 -48.42 13.74 15.34
CA GLU A 240 -47.76 13.83 14.04
C GLU A 240 -47.69 15.28 13.58
N CYS A 241 -46.53 15.68 13.07
CA CYS A 241 -46.32 17.00 12.48
C CYS A 241 -45.72 16.83 11.08
N GLU A 242 -46.26 17.55 10.10
CA GLU A 242 -45.69 17.63 8.76
C GLU A 242 -44.93 18.94 8.60
N VAL A 243 -43.63 18.86 8.30
CA VAL A 243 -42.78 20.02 8.10
C VAL A 243 -42.39 20.12 6.63
N LEU A 244 -42.74 21.24 6.01
CA LEU A 244 -42.27 21.64 4.69
C LEU A 244 -41.20 22.71 4.89
N LEU A 245 -39.96 22.44 4.44
CA LEU A 245 -38.92 23.44 4.38
C LEU A 245 -39.17 24.27 3.11
N ASN A 246 -39.36 25.59 3.27
CA ASN A 246 -39.52 26.53 2.15
C ASN A 246 -38.23 26.65 1.31
#